data_AF-A0A4U6LZC6-F1
#
_entry.id   AF-A0A4U6LZC6-F1
#
_cell.length_a   1.000
_cell.length_b   1.000
_cell.length_c   1.000
_cell.angle_alpha   90.00
_cell.angle_beta   90.00
_cell.angle_gamma   90.00
#
_symmetry.space_group_name_H-M   'P 1'
#
loop_
_entity.id
_entity.type
_entity.pdbx_description
1 polymer ?
#
loop_
_entity_poly.entity_id
_entity_poly.type
_entity_poly.pdbx_seq_one_letter_code
_entity_poly.pdbx_strand_id
1 'polypeptide(L)' 'MKTLKIAALSLVMFSGFSLAESSPLNTVKAYMAAWNAHNAPLAAQYLADDAVYYDAAAG' A
#
# COMPACT_ATOMS: atom_id res chain seq x y z
N MET A 1 11.96 -33.56 17.19
CA MET A 1 12.89 -32.41 17.19
C MET A 1 13.21 -31.87 15.79
N LYS A 2 13.47 -32.71 14.78
CA LYS A 2 13.77 -32.25 13.40
C LYS A 2 12.63 -31.45 12.75
N THR A 3 11.39 -31.92 12.90
CA THR A 3 10.18 -31.25 12.38
C THR A 3 9.93 -29.88 13.00
N LEU A 4 10.16 -29.74 14.31
CA LEU A 4 10.02 -28.48 15.02
C LEU A 4 11.01 -27.42 14.52
N LYS A 5 12.24 -27.83 14.24
CA LYS A 5 13.28 -26.97 13.67
C LYS A 5 12.94 -26.50 12.26
N ILE A 6 12.38 -27.38 11.44
CA ILE A 6 11.94 -27.03 10.08
C ILE A 6 10.78 -26.03 10.14
N ALA A 7 9.78 -26.26 10.99
CA ALA A 7 8.66 -25.34 11.17
C ALA A 7 9.11 -23.95 11.66
N ALA A 8 10.04 -23.90 12.61
CA ALA A 8 10.60 -22.64 13.10
C ALA A 8 11.39 -21.90 12.01
N LEU A 9 12.17 -22.62 11.20
CA LEU A 9 12.93 -22.05 10.09
C LEU A 9 11.99 -21.49 9.00
N SER A 10 10.90 -22.19 8.69
CA SER A 10 9.88 -21.71 7.76
C SER A 10 9.20 -20.43 8.25
N LEU A 11 8.86 -20.35 9.54
CA LEU A 11 8.25 -19.15 10.12
C LEU A 11 9.16 -17.92 10.03
N VAL A 12 10.46 -18.10 10.28
CA VAL A 12 11.46 -17.01 10.15
C VAL A 12 11.59 -16.57 8.70
N MET A 13 11.61 -17.48 7.73
CA MET A 13 11.67 -17.14 6.30
C MET A 13 10.45 -16.34 5.81
N PHE A 14 9.25 -16.59 6.36
CA PHE A 14 8.04 -15.83 6.05
C PHE A 14 7.98 -14.45 6.74
N SER A 15 8.77 -14.20 7.78
CA SER A 15 8.81 -12.86 8.42
C SER A 15 9.49 -11.79 7.56
N GLY A 16 10.13 -12.19 6.45
CA GLY A 16 10.77 -11.31 5.47
C GLY A 16 9.82 -10.69 4.43
N PHE A 17 8.51 -10.99 4.48
CA PHE A 17 7.50 -10.19 3.79
C PHE A 17 7.34 -8.83 4.48
N SER A 18 8.42 -8.06 4.55
CA SER A 18 8.34 -6.62 4.69
C SER A 18 7.39 -6.16 3.59
N LEU A 19 6.26 -5.59 3.99
CA LEU A 19 5.43 -4.78 3.11
C LEU A 19 6.38 -3.79 2.48
N ALA A 20 6.78 -4.04 1.23
CA ALA A 20 7.64 -3.14 0.49
C ALA A 20 6.93 -1.80 0.53
N GLU A 21 7.48 -0.87 1.31
CA GLU A 21 6.90 0.44 1.53
C GLU A 21 6.63 1.01 0.15
N SER A 22 5.34 1.21 -0.17
CA SER A 22 4.97 1.84 -1.42
C SER A 22 5.68 3.18 -1.42
N SER A 23 6.71 3.32 -2.25
CA SER A 23 7.36 4.61 -2.41
C SER A 23 6.27 5.66 -2.67
N PRO A 24 6.45 6.93 -2.26
CA PRO A 24 5.45 7.96 -2.52
C PRO A 24 4.96 7.97 -3.99
N LEU A 25 5.87 7.69 -4.93
CA LEU A 25 5.56 7.52 -6.35
C LEU A 25 4.61 6.34 -6.65
N ASN A 26 4.79 5.19 -6.01
CA ASN A 26 3.90 4.04 -6.21
C ASN A 26 2.50 4.33 -5.68
N THR A 27 2.37 5.00 -4.54
CA THR A 27 1.07 5.44 -4.00
C THR A 27 0.35 6.35 -4.99
N VAL A 28 1.04 7.36 -5.54
CA VAL A 28 0.46 8.25 -6.56
C VAL A 28 0.04 7.48 -7.81
N LYS A 29 0.88 6.57 -8.31
CA LYS A 29 0.55 5.75 -9.49
C LYS A 29 -0.69 4.88 -9.26
N ALA A 30 -0.81 4.27 -8.10
CA ALA A 30 -1.93 3.42 -7.75
C ALA A 30 -3.24 4.22 -7.61
N TYR A 31 -3.17 5.40 -6.96
CA TYR A 31 -4.28 6.35 -6.93
C TYR A 31 -4.74 6.74 -8.34
N MET A 32 -3.82 7.17 -9.20
CA MET A 32 -4.16 7.61 -10.56
C MET A 32 -4.75 6.48 -11.40
N ALA A 33 -4.28 5.24 -11.23
CA ALA A 33 -4.85 4.09 -11.91
C ALA A 33 -6.30 3.82 -11.47
N ALA A 34 -6.59 3.87 -10.17
CA ALA A 34 -7.94 3.71 -9.63
C ALA A 34 -8.86 4.85 -10.09
N TRP A 35 -8.36 6.09 -10.09
CA TRP A 35 -9.08 7.26 -10.58
C TRP A 35 -9.44 7.14 -12.07
N ASN A 36 -8.46 6.81 -12.91
CA ASN A 36 -8.66 6.64 -14.35
C ASN A 36 -9.60 5.47 -14.69
N ALA A 37 -9.70 4.48 -13.81
CA ALA A 37 -10.67 3.39 -13.91
C ALA A 37 -12.07 3.76 -13.39
N HIS A 38 -12.30 5.02 -13.01
CA HIS A 38 -13.54 5.51 -12.39
C HIS A 38 -13.93 4.76 -11.10
N ASN A 39 -12.96 4.15 -10.42
CA ASN A 39 -13.19 3.41 -9.18
C ASN A 39 -12.91 4.32 -7.97
N ALA A 40 -13.86 5.21 -7.67
CA ALA A 40 -13.74 6.16 -6.56
C ALA A 40 -13.51 5.49 -5.19
N PRO A 41 -14.19 4.38 -4.82
CA PRO A 41 -13.94 3.70 -3.55
C PRO A 41 -12.51 3.16 -3.40
N LEU A 42 -11.88 2.71 -4.49
CA LEU A 42 -10.49 2.28 -4.47
C LEU A 42 -9.53 3.47 -4.43
N ALA A 43 -9.80 4.53 -5.19
CA ALA A 43 -8.97 5.74 -5.18
C ALA A 43 -8.93 6.38 -3.78
N ALA A 44 -10.06 6.42 -3.08
CA ALA A 44 -10.17 6.97 -1.73
C ALA A 44 -9.27 6.25 -0.70
N GLN A 45 -8.98 4.95 -0.89
CA GLN A 45 -8.11 4.19 0.02
C GLN A 45 -6.64 4.64 -0.01
N TYR A 46 -6.24 5.42 -1.03
CA TYR A 46 -4.89 5.99 -1.11
C TYR A 46 -4.80 7.40 -0.50
N LEU A 47 -5.90 7.95 0.03
CA LEU A 47 -5.91 9.21 0.75
C LEU A 47 -5.92 8.95 2.25
N ALA A 48 -5.24 9.82 3.02
CA ALA A 48 -5.35 9.81 4.46
C ALA A 48 -6.71 10.38 4.90
N ASP A 49 -7.17 10.01 6.10
CA ASP A 49 -8.44 10.49 6.67
C ASP A 49 -8.46 12.02 6.85
N ASP A 50 -7.28 12.63 6.99
CA ASP A 50 -7.06 14.07 7.14
C ASP A 50 -6.52 14.73 5.86
N ALA A 51 -6.68 14.09 4.70
CA ALA A 51 -6.25 14.67 3.42
C ALA A 51 -6.94 16.01 3.14
N VAL A 52 -6.13 17.03 2.83
CA VAL A 52 -6.60 18.38 2.48
C VAL A 52 -6.58 18.53 0.97
N TYR A 53 -7.72 18.92 0.40
CA TYR A 53 -7.82 19.27 -1.02
C TYR A 53 -7.43 20.73 -1.25
N TYR A 54 -6.46 20.97 -2.13
CA TYR A 54 -6.09 22.30 -2.59
C TYR A 54 -6.63 22.53 -3.99
N ASP A 55 -7.53 23.49 -4.14
CA ASP A 55 -8.03 23.92 -5.44
C ASP A 55 -7.06 24.92 -6.08
N ALA A 56 -6.37 24.48 -7.13
CA ALA A 56 -5.43 25.32 -7.88
C ALA A 56 -6.13 26.40 -8.74
N ALA A 57 -7.45 26.36 -8.89
CA ALA A 57 -8.22 27.36 -9.64
C ALA A 57 -8.62 28.58 -8.79
N ALA A 58 -8.53 28.50 -7.47
CA ALA A 58 -8.89 29.57 -6.54
C ALA A 58 -7.73 30.55 -6.24
N GLY A 59 -6.77 30.67 -7.17
CA GLY A 59 -5.58 31.52 -7.06
C GLY A 59 -5.83 33.00 -7.31
#